data_AF-X1GPK2-F1
#
_entry.id   AF-X1GPK2-F1
#
_cell.length_a   1.000
_cell.length_b   1.000
_cell.length_c   1.000
_cell.angle_alpha   90.00
_cell.angle_beta   90.00
_cell.angle_gamma   90.00
#
_symmetry.space_group_name_H-M   'P 1'
#
loop_
_entity.id
_entity.type
_entity.pdbx_description
1 polymer ?
#
loop_
_entity_poly.entity_id
_entity_poly.type
_entity_poly.pdbx_seq_one_letter_code
_entity_poly.pdbx_strand_id
1 'polypeptide(L)' 'MLCDVTASIVIYRNDVHVLKRSIDSVLSIGFKLRLYVIDNSGTDGARDVCNDNRIEYVLNDS' A
#
# COMPACT_ATOMS: atom_id res chain seq x y z
N MET A 1 -2.24 18.26 18.00
CA MET A 1 -0.99 17.88 17.29
C MET A 1 -1.40 16.93 16.18
N LEU A 2 -1.21 17.32 14.91
CA LEU A 2 -1.44 16.43 13.76
C LEU A 2 -0.07 15.89 13.34
N CYS A 3 0.13 14.58 13.47
CA CYS A 3 1.33 13.93 12.98
C CYS A 3 1.11 13.53 11.52
N ASP A 4 2.01 13.95 10.64
CA ASP A 4 2.07 13.45 9.27
C ASP A 4 2.91 12.16 9.29
N VAL A 5 2.27 11.04 8.93
CA VAL A 5 2.90 9.72 8.94
C VAL A 5 3.11 9.25 7.50
N THR A 6 4.26 8.65 7.25
CA THR A 6 4.51 7.87 6.04
C THR A 6 4.71 6.41 6.43
N ALA A 7 4.13 5.49 5.68
CA ALA A 7 4.30 4.06 5.88
C ALA A 7 4.57 3.35 4.55
N SER A 8 5.18 2.17 4.61
CA SER A 8 5.39 1.31 3.45
C SER A 8 4.96 -0.12 3.72
N ILE A 9 4.27 -0.74 2.77
CA ILE A 9 4.03 -2.18 2.73
C ILE A 9 4.82 -2.73 1.55
N VAL A 10 5.76 -3.64 1.83
CA VAL A 10 6.53 -4.33 0.80
C VAL A 10 5.94 -5.71 0.59
N ILE A 11 5.61 -6.06 -0.65
CA ILE A 11 4.97 -7.33 -1.00
C ILE A 11 5.78 -8.13 -2.02
N TYR A 12 5.61 -9.44 -2.00
CA TYR A 12 6.12 -10.38 -3.01
C TYR A 12 5.13 -11.52 -3.19
N ARG A 13 4.55 -11.65 -4.38
CA ARG A 13 3.49 -12.60 -4.75
C ARG A 13 2.42 -12.75 -3.68
N ASN A 14 2.03 -11.63 -3.08
CA ASN A 14 1.16 -11.61 -1.91
C ASN A 14 -0.31 -11.81 -2.33
N ASP A 15 -1.09 -12.46 -1.46
CA ASP A 15 -2.55 -12.54 -1.65
C ASP A 15 -3.15 -11.12 -1.63
N VAL A 16 -3.82 -10.75 -2.72
CA VAL A 16 -4.43 -9.44 -2.92
C VAL A 16 -5.48 -9.12 -1.85
N HIS A 17 -6.20 -10.12 -1.31
CA HIS A 17 -7.17 -9.91 -0.23
C HIS A 17 -6.49 -9.58 1.10
N VAL A 18 -5.33 -10.19 1.37
CA VAL A 18 -4.53 -9.88 2.56
C VAL A 18 -3.98 -8.46 2.46
N LEU A 19 -3.44 -8.09 1.29
CA LEU A 19 -2.95 -6.74 1.04
C LEU A 19 -4.07 -5.71 1.23
N LYS A 20 -5.23 -5.94 0.63
CA LYS A 20 -6.39 -5.04 0.77
C LYS A 20 -6.79 -4.84 2.22
N ARG A 21 -6.89 -5.91 3.02
CA ARG A 21 -7.23 -5.79 4.46
C ARG A 21 -6.17 -5.00 5.23
N SER A 22 -4.89 -5.18 4.91
CA SER A 22 -3.80 -4.42 5.53
C SER A 22 -3.86 -2.93 5.18
N ILE A 23 -4.13 -2.61 3.90
CA ILE A 23 -4.36 -1.23 3.44
C ILE A 23 -5.55 -0.64 4.18
N ASP A 24 -6.70 -1.32 4.20
CA ASP A 24 -7.92 -0.86 4.88
C ASP A 24 -7.66 -0.59 6.37
N SER A 25 -6.90 -1.46 7.05
CA SER A 25 -6.51 -1.28 8.46
C SER A 25 -5.66 -0.04 8.67
N VAL A 26 -4.67 0.19 7.80
CA VAL A 26 -3.73 1.32 7.91
C VAL A 26 -4.40 2.65 7.54
N LEU A 27 -5.31 2.65 6.56
CA LEU A 27 -6.05 3.83 6.13
C LEU A 27 -7.18 4.23 7.07
N SER A 28 -7.60 3.35 7.99
CA SER A 28 -8.62 3.62 9.01
C SER A 28 -8.14 4.56 10.12
N ILE A 29 -6.84 4.86 10.18
CA ILE A 29 -6.25 5.63 11.26
C ILE A 29 -6.55 7.13 11.07
N GLY A 30 -6.93 7.82 12.14
CA GLY A 30 -7.42 9.20 12.12
C GLY A 30 -6.39 10.32 11.89
N PHE A 31 -5.18 10.01 11.41
CA PHE A 31 -4.15 11.00 11.08
C PHE A 31 -3.83 11.01 9.58
N LYS A 32 -3.17 12.07 9.13
CA LYS A 32 -2.76 12.22 7.74
C LYS A 32 -1.65 11.21 7.43
N LEU A 33 -1.93 10.33 6.47
CA LEU A 33 -1.04 9.23 6.09
C LEU A 33 -0.78 9.26 4.58
N ARG A 34 0.48 9.05 4.21
CA ARG A 34 0.89 8.63 2.85
C ARG A 34 1.41 7.20 2.93
N LEU A 35 0.80 6.29 2.19
CA LEU A 35 1.17 4.87 2.15
C LEU A 35 1.90 4.56 0.84
N TYR A 36 3.04 3.90 0.92
CA TYR A 36 3.74 3.34 -0.24
C TYR A 36 3.51 1.83 -0.28
N VAL A 37 3.08 1.30 -1.42
CA VAL A 37 3.02 -0.15 -1.65
C VAL A 37 4.10 -0.50 -2.65
N ILE A 38 5.12 -1.23 -2.20
CA ILE A 38 6.27 -1.62 -3.01
C ILE A 38 6.11 -3.09 -3.39
N ASP A 39 5.90 -3.34 -4.66
CA ASP A 39 5.65 -4.68 -5.20
C ASP A 39 6.89 -5.24 -5.87
N ASN A 40 7.50 -6.24 -5.24
CA ASN A 40 8.67 -6.95 -5.76
C ASN A 40 8.28 -8.22 -6.57
N SER A 41 7.00 -8.40 -6.92
CA SER A 41 6.51 -9.64 -7.55
C SER A 41 6.86 -9.78 -9.03
N GLY A 42 7.26 -8.67 -9.69
CA GLY A 42 7.45 -8.62 -11.14
C GLY A 42 6.14 -8.67 -11.95
N THR A 43 4.98 -8.53 -11.30
CA THR A 43 3.66 -8.48 -11.94
C THR A 43 2.79 -7.42 -11.28
N ASP A 44 1.95 -6.74 -12.07
CA ASP A 44 1.13 -5.60 -11.63
C ASP A 44 -0.19 -6.00 -10.95
N GLY A 45 -0.26 -7.22 -10.40
CA GLY A 45 -1.52 -7.82 -9.93
C GLY A 45 -2.12 -7.17 -8.68
N ALA A 46 -1.36 -6.33 -7.99
CA ALA A 46 -1.79 -5.64 -6.77
C ALA A 46 -2.22 -4.17 -7.00
N ARG A 47 -2.05 -3.62 -8.21
CA ARG A 47 -2.35 -2.21 -8.49
C ARG A 47 -3.81 -1.85 -8.22
N ASP A 48 -4.73 -2.74 -8.59
CA ASP A 48 -6.18 -2.50 -8.46
C ASP A 48 -6.63 -2.27 -7.01
N VAL A 49 -5.98 -2.91 -6.03
CA VAL A 49 -6.29 -2.72 -4.60
C VAL A 49 -5.58 -1.53 -3.97
N CYS A 50 -4.72 -0.85 -4.73
CA CYS A 50 -4.00 0.36 -4.31
C CYS A 50 -4.65 1.65 -4.84
N ASN A 51 -5.93 1.60 -5.25
CA ASN A 51 -6.68 2.72 -5.81
C ASN A 51 -7.24 3.67 -4.73
N ASP A 52 -6.35 4.35 -4.00
CA ASP A 52 -6.68 5.42 -3.05
C ASP A 52 -5.65 6.55 -3.23
N ASN A 53 -6.07 7.82 -3.16
CA ASN A 53 -5.21 8.98 -3.40
C ASN A 53 -4.10 9.16 -2.34
N ARG A 54 -4.20 8.46 -1.20
CA ARG A 54 -3.18 8.39 -0.15
C ARG A 54 -2.11 7.33 -0.42
N ILE A 55 -2.30 6.49 -1.44
CA ILE A 55 -1.41 5.38 -1.76
C ILE A 55 -0.56 5.74 -2.99
N GLU A 56 0.73 5.40 -2.91
CA GLU A 56 1.64 5.37 -4.03
C GLU A 56 2.10 3.92 -4.26
N TYR A 57 1.74 3.36 -5.41
CA TYR A 57 2.12 2.00 -5.78
C TYR A 57 3.37 2.02 -6.67
N VAL A 58 4.39 1.27 -6.26
CA VAL A 58 5.68 1.14 -6.94
C VAL A 58 5.87 -0.32 -7.31
N LEU A 59 5.82 -0.64 -8.60
CA LEU A 59 6.23 -1.94 -9.11
C LEU A 59 7.75 -1.93 -9.29
N ASN A 60 8.44 -2.83 -8.59
CA ASN A 60 9.86 -3.06 -8.77
C ASN A 60 10.03 -4.22 -9.76
N ASP A 61 10.46 -3.89 -10.97
CA ASP A 61 10.64 -4.80 -12.11
C ASP A 61 12.12 -5.10 -12.42
N SER A 62 12.98 -5.03 -11.39
CA SER A 62 14.42 -5.32 -11.48
C SER A 62 14.74 -6.75 -11.92
#